data_AF-A0A2P1BNH0-F1
#
_entry.id   AF-A0A2P1BNH0-F1
#
_cell.length_a   1.000
_cell.length_b   1.000
_cell.length_c   1.000
_cell.angle_alpha   90.00
_cell.angle_beta   90.00
_cell.angle_gamma   90.00
#
_symmetry.space_group_name_H-M   'P 1'
#
loop_
_entity.id
_entity.type
_entity.pdbx_description
1 polymer ?
#
loop_
_entity_poly.entity_id
_entity_poly.type
_entity_poly.pdbx_seq_one_letter_code
_entity_poly.pdbx_strand_id
1 'polypeptide(L)'
;MVVTSSRAAAIRYKKAFDRYIEQHSEYGFIHSLVAFSGKMTGKQVMHRDDSEFKDDVFIVDENEEFTEQSMNPDVQGQDLRFAFDRPEYRVMLVADKFQTGFDQPKLVAMYVDKKIANHVEIVQTFSVSTGRRPVRMRSLSSTL
;
A
#
# COMPACT_ATOMS: atom_id res chain seq x y z
N MET A 1 -5.44 -2.34 5.64
CA MET A 1 -4.21 -1.56 5.37
C MET A 1 -3.06 -2.53 5.17
N VAL A 2 -2.16 -2.23 4.24
CA VAL A 2 -0.93 -2.98 4.01
C VAL A 2 0.22 -2.01 4.26
N VAL A 3 1.08 -2.32 5.23
CA VAL A 3 2.30 -1.56 5.51
C VAL A 3 3.46 -2.26 4.86
N THR A 4 4.10 -1.58 3.93
CA THR A 4 5.22 -2.10 3.15
C THR A 4 6.54 -1.67 3.76
N SER A 5 7.58 -2.45 3.49
CA SER A 5 8.95 -2.16 3.92
C SER A 5 9.57 -0.92 3.25
N SER A 6 9.06 -0.52 2.07
CA SER A 6 9.59 0.60 1.29
C SER A 6 8.53 1.28 0.43
N ARG A 7 8.84 2.52 0.00
CA ARG A 7 8.01 3.30 -0.94
C ARG A 7 7.92 2.63 -2.31
N ALA A 8 9.02 2.04 -2.78
CA ALA A 8 9.06 1.27 -4.01
C ALA A 8 8.10 0.07 -3.94
N ALA A 9 8.12 -0.66 -2.82
CA ALA A 9 7.19 -1.77 -2.60
C ALA A 9 5.73 -1.30 -2.62
N ALA A 10 5.38 -0.19 -1.96
CA ALA A 10 4.02 0.35 -1.98
C ALA A 10 3.53 0.66 -3.41
N ILE A 11 4.38 1.26 -4.25
CA ILE A 11 4.09 1.55 -5.65
C ILE A 11 3.90 0.26 -6.46
N ARG A 12 4.78 -0.73 -6.28
CA ARG A 12 4.68 -2.04 -6.96
C ARG A 12 3.40 -2.78 -6.56
N TYR A 13 3.06 -2.79 -5.28
CA TYR A 13 1.79 -3.36 -4.81
C TYR A 13 0.61 -2.63 -5.45
N LYS A 14 0.62 -1.30 -5.53
CA LYS A 14 -0.47 -0.53 -6.14
C LYS A 14 -0.71 -0.96 -7.59
N LYS A 15 0.36 -0.98 -8.40
CA LYS A 15 0.31 -1.44 -9.79
C LYS A 15 -0.19 -2.89 -9.91
N ALA A 16 0.30 -3.79 -9.05
CA ALA A 16 -0.14 -5.19 -9.05
C ALA A 16 -1.62 -5.36 -8.65
N PHE A 17 -2.08 -4.63 -7.64
CA PHE A 17 -3.48 -4.64 -7.20
C PHE A 17 -4.40 -4.12 -8.29
N ASP A 18 -4.06 -2.99 -8.92
CA ASP A 18 -4.87 -2.40 -9.97
C ASP A 18 -5.00 -3.34 -11.17
N ARG A 19 -3.88 -3.92 -11.63
CA ARG A 19 -3.90 -4.95 -12.67
C ARG A 19 -4.77 -6.15 -12.29
N TYR A 20 -4.63 -6.62 -11.06
CA TYR A 20 -5.40 -7.78 -10.60
C TYR A 20 -6.90 -7.50 -10.65
N ILE A 21 -7.31 -6.30 -10.22
CA ILE A 21 -8.71 -5.84 -10.27
C ILE A 21 -9.19 -5.67 -11.72
N GLU A 22 -8.36 -5.15 -12.62
CA GLU A 22 -8.67 -5.05 -14.05
C GLU A 22 -8.89 -6.42 -14.70
N GLN A 23 -8.10 -7.42 -14.31
CA GLN A 23 -8.23 -8.80 -14.81
C GLN A 23 -9.43 -9.56 -14.22
N HIS A 24 -9.88 -9.14 -13.03
CA HIS A 24 -10.95 -9.79 -12.27
C HIS A 24 -12.08 -8.78 -12.02
N SER A 25 -12.88 -8.55 -13.06
CA SER A 25 -13.96 -7.56 -13.04
C SER A 25 -14.97 -7.76 -11.89
N GLU A 26 -15.06 -8.96 -11.31
CA GLU A 26 -15.81 -9.22 -10.07
C GLU A 26 -15.34 -8.39 -8.87
N TYR A 27 -14.11 -7.89 -8.88
CA TYR A 27 -13.55 -7.01 -7.86
C TYR A 27 -13.50 -5.53 -8.28
N GLY A 28 -14.11 -5.15 -9.40
CA GLY A 28 -14.06 -3.78 -9.94
C GLY A 28 -14.65 -2.70 -9.03
N PHE A 29 -15.38 -3.08 -7.98
CA PHE A 29 -15.87 -2.17 -6.93
C PHE A 29 -14.84 -1.88 -5.82
N ILE A 30 -13.71 -2.58 -5.84
CA ILE A 30 -12.62 -2.44 -4.87
C ILE A 30 -11.55 -1.54 -5.48
N HIS A 31 -11.26 -0.44 -4.81
CA HIS A 31 -10.15 0.43 -5.16
C HIS A 31 -9.09 0.43 -4.07
N SER A 32 -7.84 0.53 -4.50
CA SER A 32 -6.67 0.64 -3.64
C SER A 32 -6.17 2.09 -3.59
N LEU A 33 -5.76 2.54 -2.41
CA LEU A 33 -5.07 3.81 -2.20
C LEU A 33 -3.61 3.55 -1.87
N VAL A 34 -2.72 4.44 -2.28
CA VAL A 34 -1.30 4.40 -1.89
C VAL A 34 -0.91 5.66 -1.11
N ALA A 35 -0.19 5.50 0.00
CA ALA A 35 0.29 6.61 0.82
C ALA A 35 1.79 6.51 1.07
N PHE A 36 2.54 7.49 0.58
CA PHE A 36 3.98 7.60 0.84
C PHE A 36 4.44 9.05 0.77
N SER A 37 5.59 9.35 1.37
CA SER A 37 6.16 10.69 1.32
C SER A 37 7.15 10.89 0.17
N GLY A 38 7.14 12.11 -0.38
CA GLY A 38 8.02 12.53 -1.46
C GLY A 38 7.63 11.94 -2.82
N LYS A 39 8.61 11.93 -3.73
CA LYS A 39 8.51 11.35 -5.07
C LYS A 39 9.51 10.21 -5.22
N MET A 40 9.18 9.27 -6.10
CA MET A 40 10.03 8.15 -6.48
C MET A 40 10.19 8.15 -8.00
N THR A 41 11.38 7.88 -8.50
CA THR A 41 11.59 7.69 -9.94
C THR A 41 11.40 6.21 -10.31
N GLY A 42 11.10 5.91 -11.57
CA GLY A 42 10.99 4.54 -12.06
C GLY A 42 12.24 3.73 -11.77
N LYS A 43 13.44 4.32 -11.91
CA LYS A 43 14.70 3.68 -11.52
C LYS A 43 14.74 3.19 -10.05
N GLN A 44 14.04 3.87 -9.13
CA GLN A 44 13.95 3.47 -7.72
C GLN A 44 12.84 2.44 -7.45
N VAL A 45 11.86 2.33 -8.35
CA VAL A 45 10.75 1.40 -8.25
C VAL A 45 11.12 0.05 -8.88
N MET A 46 11.91 0.06 -9.95
CA MET A 46 12.38 -1.13 -10.64
C MET A 46 13.19 -2.06 -9.74
N HIS A 47 12.95 -3.36 -9.88
CA HIS A 47 13.69 -4.43 -9.26
C HIS A 47 14.54 -5.17 -10.29
N ARG A 48 15.65 -5.77 -9.85
CA ARG A 48 16.56 -6.51 -10.75
C ARG A 48 15.89 -7.69 -11.43
N ASP A 49 14.91 -8.29 -10.77
CA ASP A 49 14.19 -9.45 -11.27
C ASP A 49 13.03 -9.05 -12.20
N ASP A 50 12.70 -7.76 -12.33
CA ASP A 50 11.63 -7.30 -13.23
C ASP A 50 11.97 -7.62 -14.71
N SER A 51 13.25 -7.80 -15.05
CA SER A 51 13.66 -8.28 -16.38
C SER A 51 13.31 -9.75 -16.64
N GLU A 52 13.10 -10.55 -15.60
CA GLU A 52 12.72 -11.96 -15.71
C GLU A 52 11.19 -12.12 -15.81
N PHE A 53 10.44 -11.20 -15.19
CA PHE A 53 8.98 -11.16 -15.28
C PHE A 53 8.55 -10.27 -16.45
N LYS A 54 8.22 -10.88 -17.59
CA LYS A 54 7.61 -10.20 -18.77
C LYS A 54 6.18 -9.70 -18.52
N ASP A 55 5.87 -9.33 -17.28
CA ASP A 55 4.59 -8.73 -16.96
C ASP A 55 4.74 -7.21 -17.05
N ASP A 56 4.11 -6.64 -18.08
CA ASP A 56 4.18 -5.21 -18.45
C ASP A 56 3.91 -4.24 -17.27
N VAL A 57 3.25 -4.72 -16.21
CA VAL A 57 2.85 -3.91 -15.06
C VAL A 57 4.01 -3.46 -14.16
N PHE A 58 5.13 -4.18 -14.14
CA PHE A 58 6.33 -3.71 -13.44
C PHE A 58 7.33 -2.99 -14.35
N ILE A 59 7.08 -2.98 -15.66
CA ILE A 59 7.88 -2.21 -16.62
C ILE A 59 7.46 -0.74 -16.50
N VAL A 60 8.39 0.07 -16.00
CA VAL A 60 8.23 1.52 -15.85
C VAL A 60 9.41 2.22 -16.50
N ASP A 61 9.19 3.42 -17.05
CA ASP A 61 10.30 4.22 -17.58
C ASP A 61 11.18 4.68 -16.41
N GLU A 62 12.49 4.61 -16.56
CA GLU A 62 13.43 5.05 -15.51
C GLU A 62 13.19 6.50 -15.05
N ASN A 63 12.69 7.34 -15.96
CA ASN A 63 12.39 8.76 -15.76
C ASN A 63 10.94 9.02 -15.31
N GLU A 64 10.10 7.99 -15.23
CA GLU A 64 8.73 8.14 -14.75
C GLU A 64 8.74 8.57 -13.28
N GLU A 65 7.97 9.60 -12.93
CA GLU A 65 7.86 10.08 -11.55
C GLU A 65 6.56 9.60 -10.91
N PHE A 66 6.70 8.89 -9.78
CA PHE A 66 5.60 8.41 -8.96
C PHE A 66 5.43 9.29 -7.73
N THR A 67 4.23 9.82 -7.57
CA THR A 67 3.81 10.63 -6.43
C THR A 67 2.51 10.09 -5.85
N GLU A 68 2.21 10.46 -4.62
CA GLU A 68 0.92 10.12 -4.01
C GLU A 68 -0.26 10.65 -4.83
N GLN A 69 -0.11 11.81 -5.49
CA GLN A 69 -1.18 12.39 -6.31
C GLN A 69 -1.33 11.65 -7.64
N SER A 70 -0.23 11.36 -8.34
CA SER A 70 -0.29 10.66 -9.63
C SER A 70 -0.80 9.22 -9.50
N MET A 71 -0.56 8.59 -8.36
CA MET A 71 -1.00 7.21 -8.09
C MET A 71 -2.40 7.11 -7.48
N ASN A 72 -3.02 8.23 -7.09
CA ASN A 72 -4.39 8.29 -6.58
C ASN A 72 -5.21 9.37 -7.31
N PRO A 73 -5.42 9.24 -8.64
CA PRO A 73 -6.08 10.29 -9.43
C PRO A 73 -7.51 10.60 -8.94
N ASP A 74 -8.24 9.57 -8.50
CA ASP A 74 -9.64 9.67 -8.05
C ASP A 74 -9.83 10.40 -6.71
N VAL A 75 -8.73 10.65 -6.00
CA VAL A 75 -8.73 11.37 -4.72
C VAL A 75 -8.60 12.88 -4.92
N GLN A 76 -8.16 13.34 -6.10
CA GLN A 76 -8.05 14.76 -6.45
C GLN A 76 -7.29 15.61 -5.42
N GLY A 77 -6.28 15.04 -4.75
CA GLY A 77 -5.49 15.72 -3.73
C GLY A 77 -6.19 15.93 -2.37
N GLN A 78 -7.37 15.34 -2.16
CA GLN A 78 -8.00 15.27 -0.84
C GLN A 78 -7.15 14.44 0.15
N ASP A 79 -7.34 14.66 1.45
CA ASP A 79 -6.68 13.83 2.46
C ASP A 79 -7.16 12.38 2.32
N LEU A 80 -6.19 11.46 2.20
CA LEU A 80 -6.43 10.02 2.04
C LEU A 80 -7.27 9.42 3.18
N ARG A 81 -7.28 10.03 4.37
CA ARG A 81 -8.16 9.63 5.48
C ARG A 81 -9.64 9.73 5.10
N PHE A 82 -10.03 10.82 4.44
CA PHE A 82 -11.41 11.02 4.00
C PHE A 82 -11.71 10.19 2.77
N ALA A 83 -10.76 10.09 1.83
CA ALA A 83 -10.91 9.22 0.68
C ALA A 83 -11.16 7.77 1.12
N PHE A 84 -10.37 7.25 2.07
CA PHE A 84 -10.52 5.89 2.60
C PHE A 84 -11.85 5.66 3.33
N ASP A 85 -12.57 6.71 3.73
CA ASP A 85 -13.90 6.55 4.32
C ASP A 85 -14.96 6.21 3.24
N ARG A 86 -14.71 6.50 1.97
CA ARG A 86 -15.65 6.16 0.88
C ARG A 86 -15.73 4.64 0.68
N PRO A 87 -16.91 4.09 0.34
CA PRO A 87 -17.11 2.65 0.24
C PRO A 87 -16.37 1.99 -0.93
N GLU A 88 -15.86 2.75 -1.88
CA GLU A 88 -15.05 2.24 -3.00
C GLU A 88 -13.63 1.83 -2.56
N TYR A 89 -13.04 2.52 -1.58
CA TYR A 89 -11.67 2.25 -1.17
C TYR A 89 -11.64 1.25 -0.02
N ARG A 90 -11.11 0.05 -0.30
CA ARG A 90 -11.04 -1.05 0.70
C ARG A 90 -9.62 -1.38 1.12
N VAL A 91 -8.63 -0.98 0.33
CA VAL A 91 -7.23 -1.27 0.57
C VAL A 91 -6.45 0.04 0.61
N MET A 92 -5.62 0.20 1.65
CA MET A 92 -4.67 1.31 1.75
C MET A 92 -3.26 0.73 1.88
N LEU A 93 -2.42 0.99 0.90
CA LEU A 93 -1.02 0.59 0.80
C LEU A 93 -0.16 1.73 1.32
N VAL A 94 0.70 1.47 2.30
CA VAL A 94 1.41 2.53 3.02
C VAL A 94 2.85 2.12 3.24
N ALA A 95 3.79 3.03 2.98
CA ALA A 95 5.21 2.80 3.28
C ALA A 95 5.63 3.49 4.59
N ASP A 96 5.69 4.81 4.56
CA ASP A 96 6.29 5.68 5.57
C ASP A 96 5.32 6.69 6.18
N LYS A 97 4.11 6.83 5.60
CA LYS A 97 3.04 7.66 6.16
C LYS A 97 2.17 6.86 7.13
N PHE A 98 1.33 7.55 7.91
CA PHE A 98 0.28 6.93 8.75
C PHE A 98 0.75 5.84 9.74
N GLN A 99 2.05 5.79 10.07
CA GLN A 99 2.63 4.82 11.02
C GLN A 99 2.28 5.14 12.47
N THR A 100 1.87 6.39 12.77
CA THR A 100 1.35 6.82 14.08
C THR A 100 0.13 7.72 13.88
N GLY A 101 -0.90 7.58 14.71
CA GLY A 101 -2.06 8.49 14.73
C GLY A 101 -3.08 8.34 13.59
N PHE A 102 -3.10 7.21 12.87
CA PHE A 102 -4.16 6.89 11.91
C PHE A 102 -5.30 6.13 12.60
N ASP A 103 -6.24 6.87 13.18
CA ASP A 103 -7.47 6.32 13.77
C ASP A 103 -8.58 6.33 12.71
N GLN A 104 -8.81 5.18 12.09
CA GLN A 104 -9.81 5.00 11.06
C GLN A 104 -10.72 3.82 11.43
N PRO A 105 -11.96 4.06 11.89
CA PRO A 105 -12.88 3.01 12.35
C PRO A 105 -13.16 1.88 11.35
N LYS A 106 -12.97 2.15 10.05
CA LYS A 106 -13.13 1.16 8.96
C LYS A 106 -11.91 0.25 8.77
N LEU A 107 -10.81 0.50 9.48
CA LEU A 107 -9.61 -0.31 9.42
C LEU A 107 -9.77 -1.57 10.29
N VAL A 108 -10.12 -2.70 9.66
CA VAL A 108 -10.38 -3.98 10.35
C VAL A 108 -9.19 -4.96 10.28
N ALA A 109 -8.25 -4.76 9.35
CA ALA A 109 -7.09 -5.63 9.16
C ALA A 109 -5.86 -4.84 8.72
N MET A 110 -4.70 -5.22 9.27
CA MET A 110 -3.40 -4.68 8.91
C MET A 110 -2.45 -5.82 8.52
N TYR A 111 -1.91 -5.75 7.31
CA TYR A 111 -0.87 -6.63 6.80
C TYR A 111 0.46 -5.88 6.86
N VAL A 112 1.50 -6.50 7.40
CA VAL A 112 2.82 -5.86 7.50
C VAL A 112 3.81 -6.69 6.71
N ASP A 113 4.28 -6.12 5.60
CA ASP A 113 5.32 -6.65 4.72
C ASP A 113 6.65 -5.95 5.01
N LYS A 114 7.13 -6.12 6.24
CA LYS A 114 8.43 -5.65 6.72
C LYS A 114 9.02 -6.70 7.63
N LYS A 115 10.33 -6.95 7.52
CA LYS A 115 11.05 -7.75 8.53
C LYS A 115 11.00 -6.99 9.86
N ILE A 116 10.16 -7.46 10.77
CA ILE A 116 10.09 -6.92 12.12
C ILE A 116 11.25 -7.51 12.91
N ALA A 117 12.28 -6.68 13.15
CA ALA A 117 13.51 -7.13 13.81
C ALA A 117 13.40 -7.10 15.35
N ASN A 118 12.49 -6.30 15.92
CA ASN A 118 12.40 -6.08 17.37
C ASN A 118 10.95 -6.02 17.89
N HIS A 119 10.75 -6.57 19.09
CA HIS A 119 9.47 -6.66 19.81
C HIS A 119 8.81 -5.31 20.14
N VAL A 120 9.54 -4.20 20.06
CA VAL A 120 9.06 -2.84 20.42
C VAL A 120 8.42 -2.12 19.22
N GLU A 121 8.94 -2.31 18.00
CA GLU A 121 8.31 -1.80 16.77
C GLU A 121 6.93 -2.44 16.54
N ILE A 122 6.75 -3.66 17.05
CA ILE A 122 5.45 -4.34 17.15
C ILE A 122 4.51 -3.46 17.97
N VAL A 123 4.79 -3.20 19.25
CA VAL A 123 3.86 -2.44 20.10
C VAL A 123 3.52 -1.06 19.51
N GLN A 124 4.48 -0.37 18.88
CA GLN A 124 4.23 0.94 18.26
C GLN A 124 3.40 0.88 16.96
N THR A 125 3.62 -0.11 16.10
CA THR A 125 2.79 -0.30 14.90
C THR A 125 1.39 -0.81 15.27
N PHE A 126 1.28 -1.57 16.37
CA PHE A 126 0.06 -2.26 16.76
C PHE A 126 -0.90 -1.37 17.57
N SER A 127 -0.37 -0.40 18.33
CA SER A 127 -1.17 0.50 19.19
C SER A 127 -2.01 1.53 18.41
N VAL A 128 -1.72 1.77 17.13
CA VAL A 128 -2.50 2.69 16.28
C VAL A 128 -3.88 2.12 15.94
N SER A 129 -4.04 0.79 15.97
CA SER A 129 -5.24 0.10 15.46
C SER A 129 -6.32 -0.19 16.50
N THR A 130 -6.10 0.12 17.78
CA THR A 130 -7.01 -0.31 18.87
C THR A 130 -8.19 0.65 19.07
N GLY A 131 -8.83 1.07 17.98
CA GLY A 131 -10.13 1.74 17.98
C GLY A 131 -11.28 0.71 17.99
N ARG A 132 -11.77 0.33 19.18
CA ARG A 132 -13.04 -0.38 19.49
C ARG A 132 -13.42 -1.68 18.74
N ARG A 133 -12.66 -2.22 17.77
CA ARG A 133 -12.94 -3.53 17.14
C ARG A 133 -11.68 -4.40 17.06
N PRO A 134 -11.76 -5.72 17.33
CA PRO A 134 -10.63 -6.62 17.23
C PRO A 134 -10.19 -6.78 15.77
N VAL A 135 -8.97 -6.34 15.47
CA VAL A 135 -8.31 -6.46 14.16
C VAL A 135 -7.72 -7.87 14.02
N ARG A 136 -8.06 -8.60 12.95
CA ARG A 136 -7.45 -9.92 12.65
C ARG A 136 -6.12 -9.71 11.91
N MET A 137 -5.05 -10.32 12.44
CA MET A 137 -3.68 -10.15 11.94
C MET A 137 -3.17 -11.39 11.21
N ARG A 138 -2.46 -11.20 10.10
CA ARG A 138 -1.69 -12.25 9.42
C ARG A 138 -0.32 -11.69 9.02
N SER A 139 0.74 -12.31 9.53
CA SER A 139 2.10 -12.08 9.04
C SER A 139 2.27 -12.80 7.70
N LEU A 140 2.66 -12.06 6.66
CA LEU A 140 3.11 -12.63 5.40
C LEU A 140 4.63 -12.81 5.51
N SER A 141 5.07 -13.84 6.23
CA SER A 141 6.45 -14.28 6.13
C SER A 141 6.61 -14.98 4.78
N SER A 142 7.33 -14.37 3.85
CA SER A 142 7.73 -15.00 2.60
C SER A 142 8.61 -16.22 2.93
N THR A 143 7.99 -17.39 3.00
CA THR A 143 8.70 -18.65 2.79
C THR A 143 8.51 -18.97 1.32
N LEU A 144 9.48 -18.56 0.51
CA LEU A 144 10.11 -19.26 -0.61
C LEU A 144 11.11 -18.31 -1.28
#